data_AF-A0A5C8L1F1-F1
#
_entry.id   AF-A0A5C8L1F1-F1
#
_cell.length_a   1.000
_cell.length_b   1.000
_cell.length_c   1.000
_cell.angle_alpha   90.00
_cell.angle_beta   90.00
_cell.angle_gamma   90.00
#
_symmetry.space_group_name_H-M   'P 1'
#
loop_
_entity.id
_entity.type
_entity.pdbx_description
1 polymer ?
#
loop_
_entity_poly.entity_id
_entity_poly.type
_entity_poly.pdbx_seq_one_letter_code
_entity_poly.pdbx_strand_id
1 'polypeptide(L)'
;MKKKELIIGISCIVLLFMLAVYMLTSYKWMQGILSDSNESIDGSFVVMLLDASNKPTKYWVLEDENVDLSNGLISFSETDGQTIHLHGNVIMKEYDDANQLLAIKKEYGLK
;
A
#
# COMPACT_ATOMS: atom_id res chain seq x y z
N MET A 1 -17.52 -16.93 -47.95
CA MET A 1 -17.38 -15.62 -47.25
C MET A 1 -16.71 -14.63 -48.18
N LYS A 2 -17.25 -13.43 -48.30
CA LYS A 2 -16.62 -12.35 -49.08
C LYS A 2 -15.35 -11.92 -48.33
N LYS A 3 -14.27 -11.59 -49.05
CA LYS A 3 -12.97 -11.18 -48.45
C LYS A 3 -13.12 -10.11 -47.34
N LYS A 4 -14.12 -9.23 -47.45
CA LYS A 4 -14.46 -8.20 -46.46
C LYS A 4 -14.93 -8.78 -45.12
N GLU A 5 -15.75 -9.82 -45.11
CA GLU A 5 -16.25 -10.47 -43.89
C GLU A 5 -15.13 -11.21 -43.15
N LEU A 6 -14.19 -11.78 -43.91
CA LEU A 6 -13.03 -12.47 -43.37
C LEU A 6 -12.04 -11.50 -42.69
N ILE A 7 -11.81 -10.32 -43.29
CA ILE A 7 -10.98 -9.26 -42.70
C ILE A 7 -11.61 -8.71 -41.41
N ILE A 8 -12.93 -8.48 -41.40
CA ILE A 8 -13.65 -8.01 -40.20
C ILE A 8 -13.54 -9.04 -39.07
N GLY A 9 -13.74 -10.34 -39.39
CA GLY A 9 -13.60 -11.42 -38.40
C GLY A 9 -12.21 -11.49 -37.78
N ILE A 10 -11.15 -11.41 -38.60
CA ILE A 10 -9.76 -11.38 -38.11
C ILE A 10 -9.52 -10.14 -37.23
N SER A 11 -9.99 -8.97 -37.66
CA SER A 11 -9.85 -7.74 -36.87
C SER A 11 -10.52 -7.84 -35.50
N CYS A 12 -11.74 -8.41 -35.42
CA CYS A 12 -12.42 -8.62 -34.15
C CYS A 12 -11.68 -9.58 -33.23
N ILE A 13 -11.10 -10.67 -33.76
CA ILE A 13 -10.33 -11.63 -32.97
C ILE A 13 -9.07 -10.99 -32.39
N VAL A 14 -8.35 -10.19 -33.18
CA VAL A 14 -7.16 -9.47 -32.71
C VAL A 14 -7.51 -8.47 -31.60
N LEU A 15 -8.63 -7.76 -31.75
CA LEU A 15 -9.11 -6.81 -30.75
C LEU A 15 -9.46 -7.49 -29.42
N LEU A 16 -10.16 -8.63 -29.48
CA LEU A 16 -10.47 -9.43 -28.30
C LEU A 16 -9.21 -9.97 -27.61
N PHE A 17 -8.22 -10.38 -28.41
CA PHE A 17 -6.95 -10.88 -27.88
C PHE A 17 -6.17 -9.77 -27.16
N MET A 18 -6.13 -8.56 -27.72
CA MET A 18 -5.52 -7.40 -27.05
C MET A 18 -6.21 -7.05 -25.73
N LEU A 19 -7.54 -7.10 -25.69
CA LEU A 19 -8.33 -6.87 -24.47
C LEU A 19 -8.03 -7.92 -23.39
N ALA A 20 -7.96 -9.19 -23.78
CA ALA A 20 -7.63 -10.29 -22.87
C ALA A 20 -6.20 -10.17 -22.32
N VAL A 21 -5.23 -9.84 -23.17
CA VAL A 21 -3.85 -9.60 -22.74
C VAL A 21 -3.79 -8.41 -21.79
N TYR A 22 -4.44 -7.29 -22.09
CA TYR A 22 -4.48 -6.11 -21.22
C TYR A 22 -5.06 -6.43 -19.83
N MET A 23 -6.17 -7.19 -19.78
CA MET A 23 -6.77 -7.66 -18.52
C MET A 23 -5.78 -8.51 -17.73
N LEU A 24 -5.08 -9.45 -18.37
CA LEU A 24 -4.09 -10.32 -17.75
C LEU A 24 -2.87 -9.55 -17.21
N THR A 25 -2.33 -8.61 -17.97
CA THR A 25 -1.16 -7.82 -17.53
C THR A 25 -1.55 -6.89 -16.40
N SER A 26 -2.72 -6.24 -16.48
CA SER A 26 -3.26 -5.39 -15.41
C SER A 26 -3.52 -6.19 -14.14
N TYR A 27 -4.10 -7.39 -14.27
CA TYR A 27 -4.34 -8.29 -13.16
C TYR A 27 -3.04 -8.76 -12.51
N LYS A 28 -2.04 -9.15 -13.30
CA LYS A 28 -0.72 -9.53 -12.80
C LYS A 28 0.04 -8.38 -12.17
N TRP A 29 -0.12 -7.16 -12.67
CA TRP A 29 0.48 -5.97 -12.06
C TRP A 29 -0.19 -5.64 -10.73
N MET A 30 -1.52 -5.72 -10.66
CA MET A 30 -2.28 -5.57 -9.43
C MET A 30 -1.94 -6.67 -8.41
N GLN A 31 -1.80 -7.92 -8.85
CA GLN A 31 -1.31 -9.00 -8.00
C GLN A 31 0.15 -8.81 -7.60
N GLY A 32 1.02 -8.34 -8.50
CA GLY A 32 2.43 -8.05 -8.22
C GLY A 32 2.61 -7.04 -7.08
N ILE A 33 1.79 -5.99 -7.09
CA ILE A 33 1.71 -5.00 -6.00
C ILE A 33 1.19 -5.64 -4.70
N LEU A 34 0.29 -6.62 -4.79
CA LEU A 34 -0.25 -7.35 -3.63
C LEU A 34 0.67 -8.51 -3.18
N SER A 35 1.59 -8.99 -4.02
CA SER A 35 2.39 -10.20 -3.81
C SER A 35 3.87 -9.94 -3.50
N ASP A 36 4.34 -8.69 -3.54
CA ASP A 36 5.60 -8.26 -2.87
C ASP A 36 5.38 -8.17 -1.35
N SER A 37 4.83 -9.26 -0.82
CA SER A 37 4.31 -9.43 0.50
C SER A 37 5.43 -9.92 1.42
N ASN A 38 6.38 -9.03 1.74
CA ASN A 38 6.77 -8.96 3.14
C ASN A 38 5.55 -8.39 3.86
N GLU A 39 4.61 -9.27 4.22
CA GLU A 39 3.33 -8.90 4.85
C GLU A 39 3.54 -8.18 6.17
N SER A 40 4.73 -8.26 6.74
CA SER A 40 5.15 -7.55 7.94
C SER A 40 6.42 -6.75 7.71
N ILE A 41 6.46 -5.51 8.21
CA ILE A 41 7.73 -4.78 8.42
C ILE A 41 7.97 -4.73 9.93
N ASP A 42 9.16 -5.14 10.34
CA ASP A 42 9.63 -5.06 11.73
C ASP A 42 10.53 -3.83 11.87
N GLY A 43 10.24 -2.98 12.85
CA GLY A 43 11.09 -1.81 13.09
C GLY A 43 10.43 -0.72 13.93
N SER A 44 11.08 0.44 13.95
CA SER A 44 10.53 1.64 14.57
C SER A 44 9.95 2.58 13.51
N PHE A 45 8.68 2.94 13.67
CA PHE A 45 7.92 3.71 12.69
C PHE A 45 7.28 4.93 13.31
N VAL A 46 7.22 6.02 12.53
CA VAL A 46 6.30 7.11 12.82
C VAL A 46 5.15 7.03 11.83
N VAL A 47 3.94 6.90 12.38
CA VAL A 47 2.68 6.78 11.64
C VAL A 47 1.99 8.13 11.66
N MET A 48 1.65 8.67 10.49
CA MET A 48 0.99 9.96 10.34
C MET A 48 -0.37 9.79 9.66
N LEU A 49 -1.46 10.14 10.35
CA LEU A 49 -2.79 10.19 9.75
C LEU A 49 -2.99 11.53 9.03
N LEU A 50 -3.33 11.46 7.74
CA LEU A 50 -3.65 12.65 6.96
C LEU A 50 -5.16 12.89 6.89
N ASP A 51 -5.58 14.16 6.84
CA ASP A 51 -6.96 14.53 6.48
C ASP A 51 -7.21 14.43 4.97
N ALA A 52 -8.44 14.75 4.55
CA ALA A 52 -8.83 14.77 3.13
C ALA A 52 -8.06 15.82 2.29
N SER A 53 -7.32 16.74 2.94
CA SER A 53 -6.46 17.75 2.30
C SER A 53 -4.97 17.39 2.40
N ASN A 54 -4.64 16.14 2.73
CA ASN A 54 -3.28 15.63 2.92
C ASN A 54 -2.48 16.34 4.04
N LYS A 55 -3.15 16.91 5.04
CA LYS A 55 -2.49 17.51 6.19
C LYS A 55 -2.42 16.52 7.35
N PRO A 56 -1.29 16.45 8.09
CA PRO A 56 -1.18 15.61 9.27
C PRO A 56 -2.15 16.04 10.37
N THR A 57 -2.90 15.09 10.89
CA THR A 57 -3.88 15.28 11.98
C THR A 57 -3.51 14.54 13.25
N LYS A 58 -2.89 13.36 13.13
CA LYS A 58 -2.44 12.55 14.26
C LYS A 58 -1.13 11.86 13.92
N TYR A 59 -0.35 11.61 14.97
CA TYR A 59 0.94 10.96 14.91
C TYR A 59 0.99 9.86 15.96
N TRP A 60 1.55 8.71 15.59
CA TRP A 60 1.90 7.64 16.51
C TRP A 60 3.35 7.26 16.28
N VAL A 61 3.99 6.78 17.34
CA VAL A 61 5.29 6.14 17.24
C VAL A 61 5.12 4.68 17.62
N LEU A 62 5.62 3.82 16.75
CA LEU A 62 5.73 2.39 16.96
C LEU A 62 7.22 2.11 17.17
N GLU A 63 7.58 1.46 18.27
CA GLU A 63 8.98 1.11 18.56
C GLU A 63 9.08 -0.40 18.65
N ASP A 64 9.97 -1.00 17.85
CA ASP A 64 10.21 -2.44 17.78
C ASP A 64 8.93 -3.27 17.54
N GLU A 65 8.01 -2.73 16.73
CA GLU A 65 6.73 -3.36 16.42
C GLU A 65 6.77 -4.09 15.07
N ASN A 66 6.02 -5.19 14.99
CA ASN A 66 5.73 -5.88 13.74
C ASN A 66 4.45 -5.29 13.16
N VAL A 67 4.56 -4.62 12.01
CA VAL A 67 3.42 -4.00 11.34
C VAL A 67 2.98 -4.85 10.17
N ASP A 68 1.79 -5.43 10.30
CA ASP A 68 1.12 -6.15 9.21
C ASP A 68 0.52 -5.15 8.20
N LEU A 69 0.92 -5.29 6.93
CA LEU A 69 0.54 -4.49 5.77
C LEU A 69 -0.43 -5.23 4.85
N SER A 70 -0.96 -6.38 5.28
CA SER A 70 -1.82 -7.23 4.48
C SER A 70 -3.02 -6.44 3.94
N ASN A 71 -3.26 -6.59 2.64
CA ASN A 71 -4.41 -6.00 1.93
C ASN A 71 -4.54 -4.47 2.00
N GLY A 72 -3.43 -3.74 2.18
CA GLY A 72 -3.44 -2.26 2.23
C GLY A 72 -4.02 -1.68 3.53
N LEU A 73 -4.14 -2.54 4.55
CA LEU A 73 -4.46 -2.20 5.93
C LEU A 73 -3.15 -2.16 6.70
N ILE A 74 -2.93 -1.08 7.46
CA ILE A 74 -1.86 -1.04 8.46
C ILE A 74 -2.49 -1.43 9.78
N SER A 75 -2.00 -2.52 10.38
CA SER A 75 -2.39 -2.89 11.75
C SER A 75 -1.21 -3.07 12.68
N PHE A 76 -1.34 -2.51 13.88
CA PHE A 76 -0.36 -2.65 14.96
C PHE A 76 -1.09 -2.72 16.30
N SER A 77 -0.48 -3.38 17.27
CA SER A 77 -0.99 -3.43 18.64
C SER A 77 -0.54 -2.20 19.40
N GLU A 78 -1.45 -1.51 20.07
CA GLU A 78 -1.09 -0.56 21.11
C GLU A 78 -0.67 -1.32 22.38
N THR A 79 0.18 -0.66 23.18
CA THR A 79 0.72 -1.17 24.45
C THR A 79 -0.36 -1.41 25.52
N ASP A 80 -1.57 -0.89 25.32
CA ASP A 80 -2.74 -1.14 26.17
C ASP A 80 -3.55 -2.39 25.74
N GLY A 81 -3.12 -3.09 24.69
CA GLY A 81 -3.74 -4.32 24.18
C GLY A 81 -4.83 -4.09 23.13
N GLN A 82 -4.98 -2.88 22.57
CA GLN A 82 -5.88 -2.61 21.45
C GLN A 82 -5.16 -2.69 20.09
N THR A 83 -5.69 -3.46 19.14
CA THR A 83 -5.20 -3.43 17.75
C THR A 83 -5.84 -2.27 16.99
N ILE A 84 -5.02 -1.38 16.44
CA ILE A 84 -5.48 -0.30 15.56
C ILE A 84 -5.44 -0.79 14.12
N HIS A 85 -6.55 -0.65 13.41
CA HIS A 85 -6.63 -0.88 11.97
C HIS A 85 -6.78 0.46 11.24
N LEU A 86 -5.76 0.87 10.49
CA LEU A 86 -5.79 2.09 9.70
C LEU A 86 -6.15 1.77 8.23
N HIS A 87 -7.31 2.27 7.80
CA HIS A 87 -7.76 2.24 6.41
C HIS A 87 -7.55 3.62 5.76
N GLY A 88 -6.48 3.79 4.98
CA GLY A 88 -6.28 4.92 4.06
C GLY A 88 -5.62 6.19 4.61
N ASN A 89 -4.92 6.91 3.71
CA ASN A 89 -4.22 8.19 3.91
C ASN A 89 -3.25 8.23 5.11
N VAL A 90 -2.46 7.18 5.26
CA VAL A 90 -1.42 7.09 6.27
C VAL A 90 -0.05 7.08 5.61
N ILE A 91 0.87 7.89 6.13
CA ILE A 91 2.29 7.81 5.77
C ILE A 91 3.02 7.16 6.93
N MET A 92 3.72 6.06 6.66
CA MET A 92 4.69 5.46 7.57
C MET A 92 6.08 5.78 7.10
N LYS A 93 6.94 6.20 8.03
CA LYS A 93 8.36 6.35 7.78
C LYS A 93 9.12 5.54 8.82
N GLU A 94 9.91 4.60 8.32
CA GLU A 94 10.84 3.77 9.08
C GLU A 94 12.08 4.58 9.45
N TYR A 95 12.60 4.35 10.66
CA TYR A 95 13.82 4.98 11.15
C TYR A 95 14.77 3.93 11.73
N ASP A 96 15.89 3.70 11.05
CA ASP A 96 16.94 2.80 11.53
C ASP A 96 17.84 3.43 12.62
N ASP A 97 17.80 4.77 12.75
CA ASP A 97 18.64 5.53 13.68
C ASP A 97 17.84 6.05 14.88
N ALA A 98 18.12 5.50 16.05
CA ALA A 98 17.49 5.88 17.32
C ALA A 98 17.61 7.39 17.63
N ASN A 99 18.67 8.07 17.15
CA ASN A 99 18.83 9.51 17.35
C ASN A 99 17.84 10.33 16.49
N GLN A 100 17.54 9.85 15.27
CA GLN A 100 16.56 10.48 14.39
C GLN A 100 15.14 10.29 14.93
N LEU A 101 14.85 9.10 15.45
CA LEU A 101 13.58 8.81 16.11
C LEU A 101 13.38 9.71 17.34
N LEU A 102 14.41 9.87 18.18
CA LEU A 102 14.38 10.78 19.34
C LEU A 102 14.19 12.25 18.94
N ALA A 103 14.82 12.69 17.86
CA ALA A 103 14.66 14.06 17.35
C ALA A 103 13.22 14.33 16.91
N ILE A 104 12.60 13.38 16.21
CA ILE A 104 11.22 13.47 15.74
C ILE A 104 10.23 13.37 16.91
N LYS A 105 10.45 12.45 17.86
CA LYS A 105 9.68 12.40 19.11
C LYS A 105 9.66 13.76 19.80
N LYS A 106 10.81 14.43 19.87
CA LYS A 106 10.93 15.76 20.45
C LYS A 106 10.26 16.87 19.62
N GLU A 107 10.39 16.83 18.29
CA GLU A 107 9.80 17.83 17.38
C GLU A 107 8.27 17.79 17.39
N TYR A 108 7.69 16.59 17.44
CA TYR A 108 6.24 16.39 17.38
C TYR A 108 5.59 16.14 18.76
N GLY A 109 6.37 16.20 19.84
CA GLY A 109 5.87 16.00 21.21
C GLY A 109 5.34 14.58 21.46
N LEU A 110 5.88 13.60 20.76
CA LEU A 110 5.49 12.19 20.85
C LEU A 110 6.28 11.54 22.00
N LYS A 111 5.61 10.62 22.70
CA LYS A 111 6.23 9.84 23.78
C LYS A 111 6.87 8.59 23.21
#